data_AF-A0A353LZ36-F1
#
_entry.id   AF-A0A353LZ36-F1
#
_cell.length_a   1.000
_cell.length_b   1.000
_cell.length_c   1.000
_cell.angle_alpha   90.00
_cell.angle_beta   90.00
_cell.angle_gamma   90.00
#
_symmetry.space_group_name_H-M   'P 1'
#
loop_
_entity.id
_entity.type
_entity.pdbx_description
1 polymer ?
#
loop_
_entity_poly.entity_id
_entity_poly.type
_entity_poly.pdbx_seq_one_letter_code
_entity_poly.pdbx_strand_id
1 'polypeptide(L)'
;IFILGLPIPIYSLKLLEGIVTILAPLVVQAPYSWLYPTGSEQEKVEETSKYRKYYEWADIIAGDYHLIHKYMLPDMKGKTIITNTVTEDDVVSMRRCNVGELITTTPNFQGRSYGTNVVEALMVALLDKPLEKITDADYYAIIDELGFLPRRERLNESPRTLDKSV
;
A
#
# COMPACT_ATOMS: atom_id res chain seq x y z
N ILE A 1 -12.86 5.87 -2.34
CA ILE A 1 -13.84 4.85 -2.83
C ILE A 1 -14.22 3.87 -1.71
N PHE A 2 -13.26 3.21 -1.05
CA PHE A 2 -13.56 2.17 -0.05
C PHE A 2 -14.02 2.69 1.32
N ILE A 3 -13.31 3.65 1.91
CA ILE A 3 -13.56 4.17 3.28
C ILE A 3 -14.99 4.66 3.49
N LEU A 4 -15.55 5.39 2.53
CA LEU A 4 -16.91 5.93 2.62
C LEU A 4 -17.98 4.96 2.07
N GLY A 5 -17.60 3.77 1.62
CA GLY A 5 -18.54 2.84 1.00
C GLY A 5 -19.14 3.34 -0.33
N LEU A 6 -18.58 4.38 -0.95
CA LEU A 6 -19.14 4.99 -2.15
C LEU A 6 -18.39 4.52 -3.41
N PRO A 7 -19.06 3.81 -4.35
CA PRO A 7 -18.44 3.32 -5.59
C PRO A 7 -18.39 4.42 -6.66
N ILE A 8 -18.02 5.65 -6.29
CA ILE A 8 -17.92 6.80 -7.20
C ILE A 8 -16.43 7.16 -7.32
N PRO A 9 -15.83 7.01 -8.51
CA PRO A 9 -14.43 7.34 -8.73
C PRO A 9 -14.27 8.87 -8.83
N ILE A 10 -13.16 9.36 -8.31
CA ILE A 10 -12.79 10.78 -8.40
C ILE A 10 -11.57 10.85 -9.31
N TYR A 11 -11.72 11.54 -10.45
CA TYR A 11 -10.66 11.66 -11.47
C TYR A 11 -9.90 12.99 -11.40
N SER A 12 -10.23 13.85 -10.42
CA SER A 12 -9.63 15.18 -10.26
C SER A 12 -9.15 15.37 -8.84
N LEU A 13 -7.86 15.71 -8.69
CA LEU A 13 -7.27 16.02 -7.39
C LEU A 13 -7.95 17.23 -6.75
N LYS A 14 -8.26 18.28 -7.52
CA LYS A 14 -8.97 19.47 -7.03
C LYS A 14 -10.35 19.14 -6.47
N LEU A 15 -11.06 18.22 -7.12
CA LEU A 15 -12.37 17.75 -6.63
C LEU A 15 -12.20 16.97 -5.33
N LEU A 16 -11.20 16.09 -5.25
CA LEU A 16 -10.88 15.36 -4.03
C LEU A 16 -10.55 16.32 -2.88
N GLU A 17 -9.69 17.31 -3.11
CA GLU A 17 -9.33 18.34 -2.13
C GLU A 17 -10.55 19.11 -1.62
N GLY A 18 -11.45 19.54 -2.51
CA GLY A 18 -12.68 20.23 -2.13
C GLY A 18 -13.60 19.36 -1.27
N ILE A 19 -13.79 18.09 -1.64
CA ILE A 19 -14.57 17.12 -0.87
C ILE A 19 -13.95 16.89 0.51
N VAL A 20 -12.63 16.64 0.56
CA VAL A 20 -11.90 16.39 1.80
C VAL A 20 -11.95 17.61 2.72
N THR A 21 -11.80 18.83 2.20
CA THR A 21 -11.86 20.05 3.01
C THR A 21 -13.20 20.21 3.74
N ILE A 22 -14.31 19.81 3.11
CA ILE A 22 -15.66 19.89 3.69
C ILE A 22 -15.93 18.72 4.64
N LEU A 23 -15.59 17.50 4.22
CA LEU A 23 -15.97 16.28 4.95
C LEU A 23 -14.99 15.89 6.05
N ALA A 24 -13.68 16.15 5.89
CA ALA A 24 -12.67 15.69 6.84
C ALA A 24 -12.91 16.14 8.28
N PRO A 25 -13.29 17.39 8.59
CA PRO A 25 -13.51 17.82 9.98
C PRO A 25 -14.57 17.00 10.72
N LEU A 26 -15.54 16.44 10.00
CA LEU A 26 -16.58 15.56 10.55
C LEU A 26 -16.10 14.11 10.60
N VAL A 27 -15.50 13.63 9.49
CA VAL A 27 -15.08 12.23 9.36
C VAL A 27 -13.98 11.89 10.37
N VAL A 28 -13.01 12.77 10.61
CA VAL A 28 -11.89 12.49 11.54
C VAL A 28 -12.31 12.42 13.02
N GLN A 29 -13.55 12.81 13.35
CA GLN A 29 -14.12 12.66 14.69
C GLN A 29 -14.83 11.32 14.89
N ALA A 30 -15.05 10.55 13.81
CA ALA A 30 -15.68 9.25 13.89
C ALA A 30 -14.74 8.20 14.51
N PRO A 31 -15.27 7.13 15.14
CA PRO A 31 -14.46 6.02 15.61
C PRO A 31 -13.64 5.41 14.46
N TYR A 32 -12.36 5.13 14.74
CA TYR A 32 -11.44 4.58 13.73
C TYR A 32 -11.99 3.32 13.03
N SER A 33 -12.64 2.44 13.80
CA SER A 33 -13.22 1.19 13.29
C SER A 33 -14.35 1.38 12.27
N TRP A 34 -14.95 2.57 12.17
CA TRP A 34 -15.98 2.85 11.17
C TRP A 34 -15.38 3.20 9.80
N LEU A 35 -14.16 3.75 9.81
CA LEU A 35 -13.49 4.24 8.61
C LEU A 35 -12.53 3.21 8.03
N TYR A 36 -11.95 2.39 8.92
CA TYR A 36 -10.90 1.45 8.57
C TYR A 36 -11.26 0.02 8.98
N PRO A 37 -10.99 -0.99 8.12
CA PRO A 37 -11.16 -2.38 8.52
C PRO A 37 -10.23 -2.70 9.70
N THR A 38 -10.81 -3.16 10.81
CA THR A 38 -10.08 -3.51 12.04
C THR A 38 -10.43 -4.93 12.48
N GLY A 39 -9.44 -5.65 13.03
CA GLY A 39 -9.63 -7.01 13.50
C GLY A 39 -10.01 -7.99 12.38
N SER A 40 -10.94 -8.90 12.66
CA SER A 40 -11.36 -9.98 11.75
C SER A 40 -12.02 -9.52 10.45
N GLU A 41 -12.39 -8.24 10.32
CA GLU A 41 -12.88 -7.67 9.06
C GLU A 41 -11.77 -7.50 8.01
N GLN A 42 -10.49 -7.58 8.40
CA GLN A 42 -9.35 -7.52 7.50
C GLN A 42 -9.16 -8.81 6.67
N GLU A 43 -9.68 -9.93 7.17
CA GLU A 43 -9.54 -11.26 6.54
C GLU A 43 -10.70 -11.58 5.57
N LYS A 44 -11.76 -10.77 5.57
CA LYS A 44 -12.96 -11.01 4.77
C LYS A 44 -12.80 -10.45 3.35
N VAL A 45 -12.92 -11.32 2.36
CA VAL A 45 -13.06 -10.93 0.96
C VAL A 45 -14.55 -10.82 0.64
N GLU A 46 -14.99 -9.64 0.16
CA GLU A 46 -16.36 -9.45 -0.31
C GLU A 46 -16.48 -9.86 -1.79
N GLU A 47 -16.88 -11.11 -2.04
CA GLU A 47 -16.96 -11.68 -3.40
C GLU A 47 -17.90 -10.92 -4.36
N THR A 48 -19.00 -10.38 -3.84
CA THR A 48 -19.99 -9.58 -4.59
C THR A 48 -19.83 -8.09 -4.29
N SER A 49 -18.70 -7.54 -4.72
CA SER A 49 -18.39 -6.13 -4.50
C SER A 49 -18.91 -5.22 -5.62
N LYS A 50 -19.57 -4.12 -5.24
CA LYS A 50 -19.87 -2.96 -6.11
C LYS A 50 -18.62 -2.32 -6.74
N TYR A 51 -17.42 -2.73 -6.31
CA TYR A 51 -16.14 -2.26 -6.82
C TYR A 51 -15.52 -3.16 -7.91
N ARG A 52 -16.08 -4.35 -8.19
CA ARG A 52 -15.55 -5.32 -9.18
C ARG A 52 -15.18 -4.66 -10.52
N LYS A 53 -16.06 -3.82 -11.07
CA LYS A 53 -15.84 -3.12 -12.34
C LYS A 53 -14.56 -2.28 -12.38
N TYR A 54 -14.13 -1.74 -11.23
CA TYR A 54 -12.89 -0.95 -11.15
C TYR A 54 -11.67 -1.85 -11.14
N TYR A 55 -11.74 -2.99 -10.46
CA TYR A 55 -10.70 -4.01 -10.51
C TYR A 55 -10.53 -4.57 -11.92
N GLU A 56 -11.63 -4.89 -12.61
CA GLU A 56 -11.57 -5.38 -14.00
C GLU A 56 -10.91 -4.36 -14.93
N TRP A 57 -11.32 -3.08 -14.83
CA TRP A 57 -10.80 -2.00 -15.66
C TRP A 57 -9.33 -1.65 -15.40
N ALA A 58 -8.87 -1.69 -14.14
CA ALA A 58 -7.56 -1.19 -13.78
C ALA A 58 -6.42 -2.20 -14.08
N ASP A 59 -5.37 -1.73 -14.74
CA ASP A 59 -4.09 -2.45 -14.87
C ASP A 59 -3.19 -2.25 -13.64
N ILE A 60 -3.27 -1.08 -13.01
CA ILE A 60 -2.51 -0.70 -11.82
C ILE A 60 -3.49 -0.32 -10.71
N ILE A 61 -3.32 -0.94 -9.54
CA ILE A 61 -4.13 -0.70 -8.35
C ILE A 61 -3.21 -0.17 -7.26
N ALA A 62 -3.47 1.05 -6.80
CA ALA A 62 -2.67 1.71 -5.79
C ALA A 62 -3.50 2.03 -4.54
N GLY A 63 -2.95 1.78 -3.35
CA GLY A 63 -3.60 2.08 -2.08
C GLY A 63 -3.14 1.20 -0.94
N ASP A 64 -3.83 1.29 0.20
CA ASP A 64 -3.59 0.40 1.34
C ASP A 64 -3.97 -1.04 1.01
N TYR A 65 -3.10 -1.98 1.36
CA TYR A 65 -3.29 -3.38 0.99
C TYR A 65 -4.53 -4.00 1.65
N HIS A 66 -4.86 -3.70 2.90
CA HIS A 66 -6.04 -4.28 3.54
C HIS A 66 -7.33 -3.85 2.83
N LEU A 67 -7.41 -2.56 2.44
CA LEU A 67 -8.53 -2.05 1.66
C LEU A 67 -8.59 -2.65 0.25
N ILE A 68 -7.43 -2.89 -0.38
CA ILE A 68 -7.37 -3.57 -1.68
C ILE A 68 -7.83 -5.02 -1.54
N HIS A 69 -7.18 -5.77 -0.65
CA HIS A 69 -7.39 -7.20 -0.40
C HIS A 69 -8.86 -7.53 -0.13
N LYS A 70 -9.54 -6.71 0.67
CA LYS A 70 -10.97 -6.86 0.99
C LYS A 70 -11.87 -6.99 -0.24
N TYR A 71 -11.50 -6.39 -1.37
CA TYR A 71 -12.30 -6.35 -2.59
C TYR A 71 -11.58 -6.94 -3.82
N MET A 72 -10.43 -7.60 -3.63
CA MET A 72 -9.71 -8.26 -4.71
C MET A 72 -10.56 -9.33 -5.39
N LEU A 73 -10.38 -9.47 -6.70
CA LEU A 73 -11.01 -10.56 -7.46
C LEU A 73 -10.23 -11.87 -7.23
N PRO A 74 -10.88 -13.04 -7.37
CA PRO A 74 -10.20 -14.33 -7.31
C PRO A 74 -9.06 -14.46 -8.33
N ASP A 75 -9.17 -13.78 -9.47
CA ASP A 75 -8.13 -13.69 -10.50
C ASP A 75 -7.82 -12.22 -10.80
N MET A 76 -6.56 -11.86 -10.58
CA MET A 76 -5.97 -10.54 -10.73
C MET A 76 -4.85 -10.56 -11.76
N LYS A 77 -4.88 -11.53 -12.69
CA LYS A 77 -3.89 -11.69 -13.76
C LYS A 77 -3.64 -10.39 -14.51
N GLY A 78 -2.35 -10.08 -14.68
CA GLY A 78 -1.87 -8.90 -15.40
C GLY A 78 -1.90 -7.61 -14.58
N LYS A 79 -2.39 -7.64 -13.34
CA LYS A 79 -2.50 -6.44 -12.50
C LYS A 79 -1.24 -6.21 -11.69
N THR A 80 -0.89 -4.93 -11.53
CA THR A 80 0.18 -4.45 -10.66
C THR A 80 -0.42 -3.83 -9.41
N ILE A 81 0.03 -4.25 -8.23
CA ILE A 81 -0.36 -3.67 -6.95
C ILE A 81 0.76 -2.74 -6.45
N ILE A 82 0.42 -1.48 -6.18
CA ILE A 82 1.30 -0.50 -5.55
C ILE A 82 0.76 -0.20 -4.15
N THR A 83 1.52 -0.52 -3.11
CA THR A 83 1.03 -0.37 -1.73
C THR A 83 2.15 0.04 -0.77
N ASN A 84 1.87 0.14 0.53
CA ASN A 84 2.84 0.54 1.54
C ASN A 84 3.31 -0.65 2.38
N THR A 85 2.39 -1.24 3.14
CA THR A 85 2.67 -2.27 4.14
C THR A 85 2.21 -3.61 3.62
N VAL A 86 3.12 -4.57 3.57
CA VAL A 86 2.83 -5.96 3.18
C VAL A 86 3.65 -6.92 4.02
N THR A 87 3.03 -8.05 4.34
CA THR A 87 3.63 -9.21 4.98
C THR A 87 3.95 -10.30 3.97
N GLU A 88 4.61 -11.36 4.39
CA GLU A 88 4.86 -12.52 3.53
C GLU A 88 3.56 -13.26 3.17
N ASP A 89 2.62 -13.36 4.11
CA ASP A 89 1.30 -13.97 3.89
C ASP A 89 0.46 -13.18 2.86
N ASP A 90 0.58 -11.85 2.87
CA ASP A 90 -0.06 -10.99 1.88
C ASP A 90 0.46 -11.31 0.48
N VAL A 91 1.78 -11.49 0.35
CA VAL A 91 2.43 -11.83 -0.93
C VAL A 91 2.00 -13.22 -1.41
N VAL A 92 1.88 -14.18 -0.49
CA VAL A 92 1.33 -15.52 -0.82
C VAL A 92 -0.11 -15.40 -1.31
N SER A 93 -0.93 -14.58 -0.67
CA SER A 93 -2.32 -14.34 -1.08
C SER A 93 -2.39 -13.68 -2.46
N MET A 94 -1.57 -12.67 -2.73
CA MET A 94 -1.45 -12.06 -4.06
C MET A 94 -1.04 -13.08 -5.14
N ARG A 95 -0.09 -13.98 -4.85
CA ARG A 95 0.30 -15.06 -5.77
C ARG A 95 -0.87 -16.00 -6.07
N ARG A 96 -1.66 -16.37 -5.05
CA ARG A 96 -2.86 -17.20 -5.22
C ARG A 96 -3.90 -16.55 -6.13
N CYS A 97 -4.00 -15.22 -6.10
CA CYS A 97 -4.87 -14.45 -6.99
C CYS A 97 -4.22 -14.10 -8.35
N ASN A 98 -3.08 -14.68 -8.72
CA ASN A 98 -2.36 -14.39 -9.98
C ASN A 98 -1.97 -12.91 -10.20
N VAL A 99 -1.74 -12.14 -9.13
CA VAL A 99 -1.20 -10.78 -9.27
C VAL A 99 0.12 -10.85 -10.05
N GLY A 100 0.33 -9.90 -10.97
CA GLY A 100 1.52 -9.89 -11.82
C GLY A 100 2.74 -9.32 -11.12
N GLU A 101 2.60 -8.15 -10.51
CA GLU A 101 3.70 -7.42 -9.88
C GLU A 101 3.23 -6.73 -8.60
N LEU A 102 4.09 -6.76 -7.58
CA LEU A 102 3.96 -6.01 -6.34
C LEU A 102 5.07 -4.96 -6.29
N ILE A 103 4.69 -3.71 -6.01
CA ILE A 103 5.60 -2.60 -5.72
C ILE A 103 5.20 -2.00 -4.39
N THR A 104 6.16 -1.77 -3.48
CA THR A 104 5.88 -1.07 -2.22
C THR A 104 6.61 0.25 -2.10
N THR A 105 6.04 1.21 -1.37
CA THR A 105 6.67 2.53 -1.15
C THR A 105 7.94 2.46 -0.29
N THR A 106 8.15 1.36 0.42
CA THR A 106 9.31 1.13 1.31
C THR A 106 10.04 -0.17 0.95
N PRO A 107 11.29 -0.37 1.40
CA PRO A 107 12.02 -1.62 1.16
C PRO A 107 11.39 -2.87 1.78
N ASN A 108 11.93 -4.04 1.40
CA ASN A 108 11.64 -5.31 2.07
C ASN A 108 12.62 -5.54 3.23
N PHE A 109 12.11 -5.51 4.45
CA PHE A 109 12.84 -5.87 5.66
C PHE A 109 12.42 -7.27 6.10
N GLN A 110 13.23 -8.27 5.75
CA GLN A 110 13.05 -9.67 6.17
C GLN A 110 11.65 -10.24 5.87
N GLY A 111 11.12 -9.97 4.67
CA GLY A 111 9.81 -10.45 4.22
C GLY A 111 8.68 -9.42 4.37
N ARG A 112 8.91 -8.34 5.14
CA ARG A 112 7.90 -7.30 5.42
C ARG A 112 8.30 -5.94 4.86
N SER A 113 7.36 -5.25 4.23
CA SER A 113 7.47 -3.81 3.98
C SER A 113 6.64 -3.08 5.03
N TYR A 114 7.23 -2.05 5.63
CA TYR A 114 6.59 -1.26 6.68
C TYR A 114 6.00 0.02 6.10
N GLY A 115 5.03 0.61 6.80
CA GLY A 115 4.47 1.91 6.41
C GLY A 115 5.57 2.98 6.35
N THR A 116 5.39 3.94 5.44
CA THR A 116 6.34 5.05 5.25
C THR A 116 6.63 5.78 6.56
N ASN A 117 5.62 5.98 7.40
CA ASN A 117 5.76 6.58 8.73
C ASN A 117 6.77 5.86 9.64
N VAL A 118 6.85 4.53 9.60
CA VAL A 118 7.81 3.75 10.41
C VAL A 118 9.22 3.93 9.87
N VAL A 119 9.36 3.92 8.55
CA VAL A 119 10.67 4.09 7.89
C VAL A 119 11.18 5.52 8.08
N GLU A 120 10.32 6.53 7.96
CA GLU A 120 10.66 7.93 8.25
C GLU A 120 11.05 8.12 9.72
N ALA A 121 10.30 7.53 10.66
CA ALA A 121 10.65 7.58 12.08
C ALA A 121 12.02 6.95 12.37
N LEU A 122 12.36 5.85 11.68
CA LEU A 122 13.70 5.26 11.75
C LEU A 122 14.76 6.22 11.23
N MET A 123 14.55 6.88 10.08
CA MET A 123 15.50 7.87 9.54
C MET A 123 15.69 9.04 10.51
N VAL A 124 14.61 9.57 11.08
CA VAL A 124 14.65 10.63 12.09
C VAL A 124 15.47 10.22 13.31
N ALA A 125 15.31 8.98 13.78
CA ALA A 125 16.09 8.45 14.88
C ALA A 125 17.59 8.26 14.55
N LEU A 126 17.92 7.99 13.28
CA LEU A 126 19.30 7.81 12.81
C LEU A 126 20.03 9.13 12.53
N LEU A 127 19.31 10.20 12.17
CA LEU A 127 19.91 11.49 11.81
C LEU A 127 20.61 12.20 12.98
N ASP A 128 20.28 11.85 14.22
CA ASP A 128 20.80 12.48 15.45
C ASP A 128 20.80 14.02 15.37
N LYS A 129 19.73 14.58 14.82
CA LYS A 129 19.51 16.02 14.63
C LYS A 129 18.27 16.48 15.41
N PRO A 130 18.24 17.72 15.91
CA PRO A 130 17.01 18.33 16.40
C PRO A 130 15.93 18.31 15.30
N LEU A 131 14.70 17.92 15.65
CA LEU A 131 13.61 17.73 14.68
C LEU A 131 13.38 18.95 13.79
N GLU A 132 13.43 20.15 14.37
CA GLU A 132 13.26 21.42 13.67
C GLU A 132 14.37 21.75 12.66
N LYS A 133 15.47 20.99 12.67
CA LYS A 133 16.59 21.12 11.72
C LYS A 133 16.65 20.02 10.69
N ILE A 134 15.76 19.03 10.77
CA ILE A 134 15.67 17.95 9.77
C ILE A 134 15.02 18.52 8.50
N THR A 135 15.65 18.26 7.37
CA THR A 135 15.22 18.72 6.04
C THR A 135 14.98 17.54 5.11
N ASP A 136 14.27 17.77 4.00
CA ASP A 136 14.05 16.76 2.96
C ASP A 136 15.37 16.17 2.43
N ALA A 137 16.41 17.00 2.33
CA ALA A 137 17.74 16.59 1.88
C ALA A 137 18.38 15.55 2.82
N ASP A 138 18.08 15.61 4.12
CA ASP A 138 18.57 14.63 5.10
C ASP A 138 17.95 13.25 4.87
N TYR A 139 16.65 13.21 4.54
CA TYR A 139 15.99 11.95 4.18
C TYR A 139 16.57 11.36 2.90
N TYR A 140 16.76 12.18 1.85
CA TYR A 140 17.35 11.71 0.59
C TYR A 140 18.77 11.17 0.79
N ALA A 141 19.61 11.84 1.60
CA ALA A 141 20.95 11.37 1.90
C ALA A 141 20.97 9.98 2.57
N ILE A 142 20.08 9.74 3.54
CA ILE A 142 19.95 8.42 4.18
C ILE A 142 19.42 7.37 3.20
N ILE A 143 18.40 7.72 2.39
CA ILE A 143 17.85 6.80 1.38
C ILE A 143 18.95 6.35 0.43
N ASP A 144 19.79 7.27 -0.03
CA ASP A 144 20.91 6.97 -0.92
C ASP A 144 22.01 6.16 -0.21
N GLU A 145 22.37 6.52 1.02
CA GLU A 145 23.39 5.82 1.81
C GLU A 145 23.00 4.37 2.13
N LEU A 146 21.74 4.16 2.53
CA LEU A 146 21.22 2.83 2.85
C LEU A 146 20.80 2.04 1.60
N GLY A 147 20.81 2.66 0.42
CA GLY A 147 20.33 2.04 -0.81
C GLY A 147 18.86 1.63 -0.73
N PHE A 148 18.04 2.45 -0.08
CA PHE A 148 16.61 2.17 0.11
C PHE A 148 15.88 2.25 -1.22
N LEU A 149 15.59 1.08 -1.78
CA LEU A 149 14.79 0.93 -2.97
C LEU A 149 13.40 0.40 -2.62
N PRO A 150 12.34 0.83 -3.34
CA PRO A 150 11.04 0.17 -3.31
C PRO A 150 11.19 -1.34 -3.43
N ARG A 151 10.44 -2.12 -2.63
CA ARG A 151 10.30 -3.56 -2.90
C ARG A 151 9.62 -3.69 -4.25
N ARG A 152 10.19 -4.53 -5.13
CA ARG A 152 9.59 -4.87 -6.41
C ARG A 152 9.68 -6.38 -6.60
N GLU A 153 8.53 -7.03 -6.73
CA GLU A 153 8.44 -8.48 -6.94
C GLU A 153 7.52 -8.81 -8.10
N ARG A 154 8.03 -9.57 -9.07
CA ARG A 154 7.19 -10.25 -10.06
C ARG A 154 6.64 -11.50 -9.42
N LEU A 155 5.32 -11.54 -9.24
CA LEU A 155 4.64 -12.61 -8.51
C LEU A 155 4.20 -13.75 -9.42
N ASN A 156 4.24 -13.54 -10.73
CA ASN A 156 3.90 -14.49 -11.78
C ASN A 156 5.11 -15.24 -12.38
N GLU A 157 6.33 -14.90 -11.98
CA GLU A 157 7.55 -15.65 -12.32
C GLU A 157 7.80 -16.72 -11.24
N SER A 158 8.17 -17.94 -11.62
CA SER A 158 8.62 -18.95 -10.65
C SER A 158 9.77 -18.39 -9.81
N PRO A 159 9.92 -18.74 -8.52
CA PRO A 159 10.97 -18.21 -7.67
C PRO A 159 12.31 -18.39 -8.38
N ARG A 160 13.01 -17.30 -8.69
CA ARG A 160 14.37 -17.40 -9.22
C ARG A 160 15.19 -18.12 -8.16
N THR A 161 15.64 -19.33 -8.47
CA THR A 161 16.73 -19.96 -7.74
C THR A 161 17.89 -18.97 -7.78
N LEU A 162 18.17 -18.36 -6.63
CA LEU A 162 19.37 -17.55 -6.46
C LEU A 162 20.57 -18.44 -6.79
N ASP A 163 21.18 -18.17 -7.94
CA ASP A 163 22.43 -18.78 -8.34
C ASP A 163 23.50 -18.35 -7.32
N LYS A 164 23.86 -19.27 -6.42
CA LYS A 164 24.95 -19.09 -5.48
C LYS A 164 26.27 -19.25 -6.23
N SER A 165 26.61 -18.24 -7.03
CA SER A 165 27.82 -18.20 -7.83
C SER A 165 28.43 -16.79 -7.82
N VAL A 166 29.05 -16.39 -6.70
CA VAL A 166 30.34 -15.65 -6.63
C VAL A 166 30.98 -15.96 -5.27
#